data_AF-A0A6L2PBY4-F1
#
_entry.id   AF-A0A6L2PBY4-F1
#
_cell.length_a   1.000
_cell.length_b   1.000
_cell.length_c   1.000
_cell.angle_alpha   90.00
_cell.angle_beta   90.00
_cell.angle_gamma   90.00
#
_symmetry.space_group_name_H-M   'P 1'
#
loop_
_entity.id
_entity.type
_entity.pdbx_description
1 polymer ?
#
loop_
_entity_poly.entity_id
_entity_poly.type
_entity_poly.pdbx_seq_one_letter_code
_entity_poly.pdbx_strand_id
1 'polypeptide(L)' 'MRFGLMQTKVGLISLLSKYQFSVSKKTAIPLVFDTKTFLMAPVGGMWLQIRKRVK' A
#
# COMPACT_ATOMS: atom_id res chain seq x y z
N MET A 1 9.80 -14.58 -14.28
CA MET A 1 9.34 -13.54 -13.33
C MET A 1 9.94 -12.13 -13.58
N ARG A 2 10.37 -11.75 -14.80
CA ARG A 2 10.92 -10.41 -15.07
C ARG A 2 9.85 -9.35 -15.38
N PHE A 3 8.78 -9.76 -16.06
CA PHE A 3 7.69 -8.86 -16.45
C PHE A 3 6.88 -8.37 -15.24
N GLY A 4 6.51 -9.26 -14.31
CA GLY A 4 5.79 -8.87 -13.09
C GLY A 4 6.55 -7.84 -12.25
N LEU A 5 7.86 -8.04 -12.08
CA LEU A 5 8.71 -7.06 -11.37
C LEU A 5 8.74 -5.70 -12.06
N MET A 6 8.81 -5.67 -13.40
CA MET A 6 8.74 -4.44 -14.17
C MET A 6 7.39 -3.74 -13.99
N GLN A 7 6.29 -4.48 -14.13
CA GLN A 7 4.93 -3.94 -13.95
C GLN A 7 4.73 -3.36 -12.55
N THR A 8 5.18 -4.07 -11.50
CA THR A 8 5.10 -3.57 -10.12
C THR A 8 5.93 -2.30 -9.93
N LYS A 9 7.16 -2.26 -10.46
CA LYS A 9 8.02 -1.06 -10.37
C LYS A 9 7.40 0.14 -11.08
N VAL A 10 6.92 -0.03 -12.31
CA VAL A 10 6.29 1.05 -13.08
C VAL A 10 5.02 1.54 -12.40
N GLY A 11 4.18 0.62 -11.91
CA GLY A 11 2.98 0.95 -11.14
C GLY A 11 3.30 1.76 -9.89
N LEU A 12 4.29 1.31 -9.11
CA LEU A 12 4.71 1.97 -7.88
C LEU A 12 5.29 3.37 -8.15
N ILE A 13 6.14 3.51 -9.16
CA ILE A 13 6.72 4.81 -9.54
C ILE A 13 5.63 5.79 -9.99
N SER A 14 4.67 5.34 -10.80
CA SER A 14 3.56 6.17 -11.26
C SER A 14 2.70 6.66 -10.09
N LEU A 15 2.45 5.80 -9.10
CA LEU A 15 1.70 6.13 -7.90
C LEU A 15 2.47 7.12 -7.01
N LEU A 16 3.72 6.83 -6.66
CA LEU A 16 4.54 7.67 -5.78
C LEU A 16 4.93 9.03 -6.41
N SER A 17 4.99 9.10 -7.75
CA SER A 17 5.26 10.34 -8.47
C SER A 17 4.07 11.31 -8.38
N LYS A 18 2.84 10.79 -8.43
CA LYS A 18 1.60 11.59 -8.50
C LYS A 18 0.88 11.74 -7.16
N TYR A 19 1.12 10.83 -6.22
CA TYR A 19 0.39 10.76 -4.97
C TYR A 19 1.33 10.59 -3.78
N GLN A 20 0.96 11.22 -2.67
CA GLN A 20 1.56 11.03 -1.36
C GLN A 20 0.63 10.14 -0.54
N PHE A 21 1.19 9.07 0.01
CA PHE A 21 0.48 8.14 0.89
C PHE A 21 0.79 8.49 2.35
N SER A 22 -0.21 8.47 3.21
CA SER A 22 -0.06 8.66 4.65
C SER A 22 -0.88 7.62 5.39
N VAL A 23 -0.47 7.29 6.61
CA VAL A 23 -1.19 6.32 7.43
C VAL A 23 -2.52 6.92 7.86
N SER A 24 -3.62 6.21 7.61
CA SER A 24 -4.92 6.64 8.10
C SER A 24 -5.09 6.26 9.58
N LYS A 25 -5.92 7.02 10.31
CA LYS A 25 -6.27 6.71 11.71
C LYS A 25 -6.95 5.33 11.89
N LYS A 26 -7.37 4.68 10.80
CA LYS A 26 -8.01 3.36 10.81
C LYS A 26 -6.99 2.21 10.75
N THR A 27 -5.74 2.50 10.39
CA THR A 27 -4.70 1.48 10.34
C THR A 27 -4.06 1.36 11.71
N ALA A 28 -4.19 0.20 12.34
CA ALA A 28 -3.51 -0.09 13.59
C ALA A 28 -1.99 -0.04 13.39
N ILE A 29 -1.32 0.73 14.25
CA ILE A 29 0.14 0.76 14.36
C ILE A 29 0.44 0.23 15.77
N PRO A 30 1.11 -0.92 15.94
CA PRO A 30 1.78 -1.75 14.94
C PRO A 30 0.81 -2.57 14.06
N LEU A 31 1.23 -2.88 12.83
CA LEU A 31 0.49 -3.75 11.91
C LEU A 31 0.31 -5.14 12.52
N VAL A 32 -0.93 -5.50 12.85
CA VAL A 32 -1.29 -6.87 13.27
C VAL A 32 -1.68 -7.64 12.01
N PHE A 33 -0.97 -8.72 11.70
CA PHE A 33 -1.30 -9.59 10.57
C PHE A 33 -2.37 -10.60 10.96
N ASP A 34 -3.35 -10.81 10.08
CA ASP A 34 -4.35 -11.84 10.29
C ASP A 34 -3.78 -13.21 9.87
N THR A 35 -3.64 -14.12 10.83
CA THR A 35 -3.15 -15.48 10.60
C THR A 35 -4.21 -16.41 10.03
N LYS A 36 -5.47 -15.96 9.88
CA LYS A 36 -6.58 -16.76 9.34
C LYS A 36 -6.66 -16.73 7.82
N THR A 37 -5.98 -15.76 7.18
CA THR A 37 -6.05 -15.58 5.72
C THR A 37 -4.81 -16.18 5.06
N PHE A 38 -5.01 -16.91 3.95
CA PHE A 38 -3.91 -17.50 3.17
C PHE A 38 -2.95 -16.44 2.59
N LEU A 39 -3.47 -15.22 2.38
CA LEU A 39 -2.70 -14.05 1.96
C LEU A 39 -2.33 -13.22 3.19
N MET A 40 -1.08 -12.74 3.25
CA MET A 40 -0.65 -11.79 4.28
C MET A 40 -1.45 -10.50 4.16
N ALA A 41 -2.40 -10.32 5.07
CA ALA A 41 -3.23 -9.13 5.16
C ALA A 41 -3.27 -8.64 6.61
N PRO A 42 -3.27 -7.32 6.84
CA PRO A 42 -3.46 -6.79 8.18
C PRO A 42 -4.90 -6.98 8.66
N VAL A 43 -5.06 -7.23 9.97
CA VAL A 43 -6.35 -7.34 10.65
C VAL A 43 -7.12 -6.03 10.45
N GLY A 44 -8.32 -6.11 9.86
CA GLY A 44 -9.16 -4.94 9.58
C GLY A 44 -8.81 -4.17 8.29
N GLY A 45 -7.85 -4.66 7.50
CA GLY A 45 -7.48 -4.10 6.20
C GLY A 45 -6.41 -2.99 6.25
N MET A 46 -5.85 -2.67 5.08
CA MET A 46 -4.84 -1.62 4.93
C MET A 46 -5.49 -0.32 4.48
N TRP A 47 -5.54 0.68 5.37
CA TRP A 47 -6.16 1.97 5.07
C TRP A 47 -5.11 3.07 4.91
N LEU A 48 -4.91 3.54 3.70
CA LEU A 48 -3.97 4.62 3.38
C LEU A 48 -4.74 5.87 2.96
N GLN A 49 -4.33 7.02 3.48
CA GLN A 49 -4.77 8.31 2.98
C GLN A 49 -3.94 8.68 1.75
N ILE A 50 -4.62 8.99 0.65
CA ILE A 50 -4.00 9.38 -0.61
C ILE A 50 -4.20 10.88 -0.80
N ARG A 51 -3.10 11.62 -0.96
CA ARG A 51 -3.12 13.05 -1.32
C ARG A 51 -2.46 13.21 -2.68
N LYS A 52 -3.05 14.02 -3.57
CA LYS A 52 -2.42 14.33 -4.85
C LYS A 52 -1.17 15.19 -4.58
N ARG A 53 -0.03 14.76 -5.09
CA ARG A 53 1.22 15.53 -5.05
C ARG A 53 1.11 16.62 -6.11
N VAL A 54 0.68 17.81 -5.68
CA VAL A 54 0.77 19.02 -6.51
C VAL A 54 2.24 19.41 -6.53
N LYS A 55 2.78 19.61 -7.74
CA LYS A 55 4.17 20.00 -7.96
C LYS A 55 4.41 21.41 -7.47
#